data_AF-H5XW99-F1
#
_entry.id   AF-H5XW99-F1
#
_cell.length_a   1.000
_cell.length_b   1.000
_cell.length_c   1.000
_cell.angle_alpha   90.00
_cell.angle_beta   90.00
_cell.angle_gamma   90.00
#
_symmetry.space_group_name_H-M   'P 1'
#
loop_
_entity.id
_entity.type
_entity.pdbx_description
1 polymer ?
#
loop_
_entity_poly.entity_id
_entity_poly.type
_entity_poly.pdbx_seq_one_letter_code
_entity_poly.pdbx_strand_id
1 'polypeptide(L)' 'MKECIACHSGQIKQVDIITRDDVFTLIENSEAILSSQTQKIIKFVCLNCGFINLYAEDYF' A
#
# COMPACT_ATOMS: atom_id res chain seq x y z
N MET A 1 10.06 3.09 -6.49
CA MET A 1 9.52 2.65 -7.79
C MET A 1 9.01 3.88 -8.53
N LYS A 2 9.44 4.13 -9.78
CA LYS A 2 9.12 5.38 -10.51
C LYS A 2 7.95 5.23 -11.50
N GLU A 3 7.37 4.04 -11.65
CA GLU A 3 6.30 3.75 -12.62
C GLU A 3 5.20 2.84 -12.03
N CYS A 4 3.97 3.02 -12.50
CA CYS A 4 2.81 2.20 -12.11
C CYS A 4 2.97 0.77 -12.63
N ILE A 5 2.85 -0.24 -11.78
CA ILE A 5 2.99 -1.65 -12.20
C ILE A 5 1.91 -2.10 -13.20
N ALA A 6 0.72 -1.50 -13.17
CA ALA A 6 -0.40 -1.92 -14.01
C ALA A 6 -0.38 -1.29 -15.42
N CYS A 7 0.08 -0.04 -15.56
CA CYS A 7 0.04 0.67 -16.84
C CYS A 7 1.36 1.32 -17.25
N HIS A 8 2.43 1.12 -16.48
CA HIS A 8 3.78 1.69 -16.71
C HIS A 8 3.85 3.22 -16.79
N SER A 9 2.77 3.93 -16.43
CA SER A 9 2.79 5.39 -16.36
C SER A 9 3.64 5.89 -15.19
N GLY A 10 4.45 6.93 -15.44
CA GLY A 10 5.18 7.67 -14.39
C GLY A 10 4.31 8.65 -13.59
N GLN A 11 3.02 8.77 -13.90
CA GLN A 11 2.09 9.65 -13.18
C GLN A 11 1.61 8.99 -11.89
N ILE A 12 2.45 9.01 -10.87
CA ILE A 12 2.17 8.40 -9.56
C ILE A 12 2.29 9.45 -8.45
N LYS A 13 1.40 9.38 -7.47
CA LYS A 13 1.37 10.28 -6.31
C LYS A 13 1.31 9.48 -5.02
N GLN A 14 2.15 9.81 -4.04
CA GLN A 14 2.03 9.30 -2.68
C GLN A 14 0.76 9.87 -2.03
N VAL A 15 -0.02 9.03 -1.39
CA VAL A 15 -1.31 9.40 -0.76
C VAL A 15 -1.46 8.74 0.60
N ASP A 16 -2.25 9.37 1.45
CA ASP A 16 -2.78 8.72 2.65
C ASP A 16 -4.20 8.24 2.36
N ILE A 17 -4.45 6.93 2.51
CA ILE A 17 -5.79 6.35 2.46
C ILE A 17 -6.29 6.23 3.88
N ILE A 18 -7.30 7.02 4.22
CA ILE A 18 -7.99 7.04 5.51
C ILE A 18 -9.13 6.01 5.42
N THR A 19 -9.05 4.93 6.19
CA THR A 19 -10.15 3.98 6.37
C THR A 19 -10.93 4.36 7.64
N ARG A 20 -12.18 3.92 7.77
CA ARG A 20 -13.08 4.35 8.86
C ARG A 20 -12.50 4.15 10.27
N ASP A 21 -11.59 3.18 10.40
CA ASP A 21 -10.95 2.81 11.67
C ASP A 21 -9.43 3.07 11.68
N ASP A 22 -8.86 3.69 10.63
CA ASP A 22 -7.42 3.96 10.43
C ASP A 22 -6.45 2.76 10.58
N VAL A 23 -6.97 1.55 10.78
CA VAL A 23 -6.19 0.33 10.92
C VAL A 23 -6.11 -0.39 9.57
N PHE A 24 -4.89 -0.68 9.14
CA PHE A 24 -4.61 -1.57 8.02
C PHE A 24 -4.23 -2.95 8.58
N THR A 25 -5.01 -3.97 8.29
CA THR A 25 -4.74 -5.35 8.71
C THR A 25 -4.42 -6.20 7.50
N LEU A 26 -3.21 -6.75 7.45
CA LEU A 26 -2.85 -7.80 6.50
C LEU A 26 -3.43 -9.13 7.01
N ILE A 27 -4.25 -9.80 6.20
CA ILE A 27 -4.78 -11.14 6.50
C ILE A 27 -4.26 -12.08 5.41
N GLU A 28 -3.35 -12.98 5.77
CA GLU A 28 -2.86 -14.02 4.87
C GLU A 28 -3.49 -15.36 5.26
N ASN A 29 -4.14 -16.05 4.30
CA ASN A 29 -4.61 -17.44 4.45
C ASN A 29 -5.46 -17.75 5.71
N SER A 30 -6.28 -16.79 6.17
CA SER A 30 -7.17 -16.92 7.34
C SER A 30 -6.48 -17.00 8.71
N GLU A 31 -5.15 -16.93 8.77
CA GLU A 31 -4.43 -16.72 10.03
C GLU A 31 -4.03 -15.25 10.09
N ALA A 32 -4.69 -14.49 10.97
CA ALA A 32 -4.26 -13.14 11.27
C ALA A 32 -2.88 -13.23 11.93
N ILE A 33 -1.82 -12.99 11.16
CA ILE A 33 -0.48 -12.81 11.71
C ILE A 33 -0.52 -11.49 12.47
N LEU A 34 -0.79 -11.57 13.77
CA LEU A 34 -0.65 -10.46 14.71
C LEU A 34 0.83 -10.15 14.89
N SER A 35 1.44 -9.59 13.86
CA SER A 35 2.73 -8.92 13.99
C SER A 35 2.52 -7.70 14.88
N SER A 36 3.15 -7.70 16.06
CA SER A 36 3.18 -6.54 16.95
C SER A 36 3.97 -5.36 16.39
N GLN A 37 4.61 -5.52 15.22
CA GLN A 37 5.17 -4.42 14.45
C GLN A 37 4.08 -3.84 13.56
N THR A 38 3.59 -2.65 13.91
CA THR A 38 2.92 -1.73 12.99
C THR A 38 3.85 -1.48 11.81
N GLN A 39 3.67 -2.23 10.73
CA GLN A 39 4.39 -2.02 9.48
C GLN A 39 3.95 -0.68 8.90
N LYS A 40 4.88 0.24 8.70
CA LYS A 40 4.54 1.51 8.05
C LYS A 40 4.31 1.25 6.56
N ILE A 41 3.07 1.45 6.11
CA ILE A 41 2.69 1.23 4.71
C ILE A 41 2.69 2.56 3.96
N ILE A 42 3.57 2.69 2.96
CA ILE A 42 3.53 3.79 2.00
C ILE A 42 2.56 3.43 0.88
N LYS A 43 1.67 4.36 0.53
CA LYS A 43 0.62 4.15 -0.46
C LYS A 43 0.83 5.11 -1.63
N PHE A 44 0.71 4.60 -2.85
CA PHE A 44 0.83 5.38 -4.07
C PHE A 44 -0.36 5.12 -4.99
N VAL A 45 -0.93 6.17 -5.56
CA VAL A 45 -1.99 6.07 -6.59
C VAL A 45 -1.43 6.48 -7.96
N CYS A 46 -1.74 5.69 -8.99
CA CYS A 46 -1.51 6.09 -10.37
C CYS A 46 -2.64 7.00 -10.86
N LEU A 47 -2.30 8.21 -11.28
CA LEU A 47 -3.28 9.19 -11.77
C LEU A 47 -3.80 8.87 -13.19
N ASN A 48 -3.15 7.94 -13.91
CA ASN A 48 -3.57 7.53 -15.24
C ASN A 48 -4.63 6.42 -15.22
N CYS A 49 -4.45 5.39 -14.38
CA CYS A 49 -5.34 4.21 -14.36
C CYS A 49 -6.02 3.94 -13.01
N GLY A 50 -5.72 4.72 -11.96
CA GLY A 50 -6.30 4.56 -10.63
C GLY A 50 -5.72 3.41 -9.80
N PHE A 51 -4.73 2.67 -10.30
CA PHE A 51 -4.10 1.57 -9.57
C PHE A 51 -3.39 2.05 -8.30
N ILE A 52 -3.57 1.32 -7.19
CA ILE A 52 -2.98 1.62 -5.88
C ILE A 52 -1.85 0.63 -5.58
N ASN A 53 -0.64 1.15 -5.36
CA ASN A 53 0.50 0.37 -4.89
C ASN A 53 0.66 0.57 -3.38
N LEU A 54 0.87 -0.52 -2.65
CA LEU A 54 1.12 -0.53 -1.20
C LEU A 54 2.50 -1.13 -0.95
N TYR A 55 3.33 -0.46 -0.16
CA TYR A 55 4.68 -0.92 0.19
C TYR A 55 4.85 -0.89 1.71
N ALA A 56 5.33 -1.98 2.29
CA ALA A 56 5.78 -1.99 3.67
C ALA A 56 7.20 -1.42 3.74
N GLU A 57 7.45 -0.38 4.55
CA GLU A 57 8.80 0.18 4.77
C GLU A 57 9.75 -0.83 5.45
N ASP A 58 9.21 -1.71 6.29
CA ASP A 58 9.99 -2.50 7.25
C ASP A 58 10.36 -3.93 6.77
N TYR A 59 10.20 -4.24 5.48
CA TYR A 59 10.53 -5.56 4.91
C TYR A 59 11.93 -5.58 4.28
N PHE A 60 12.96 -5.24 5.06
CA PHE A 60 14.38 -5.32 4.70
C PHE A 60 15.13 -6.30 5.61
#